data_AF-A0A1G0XCS6-F1
#
_entry.id   AF-A0A1G0XCS6-F1
#
_cell.length_a   1.000
_cell.length_b   1.000
_cell.length_c   1.000
_cell.angle_alpha   90.00
_cell.angle_beta   90.00
_cell.angle_gamma   90.00
#
_symmetry.space_group_name_H-M   'P 1'
#
loop_
_entity.id
_entity.type
_entity.pdbx_description
1 polymer ?
#
loop_
_entity_poly.entity_id
_entity_poly.type
_entity_poly.pdbx_seq_one_letter_code
_entity_poly.pdbx_strand_id
1 'polypeptide(L)'
;MLILKSIAYITIIVWLIIPIRQFKTRFFLFFLILGLLDPIAYSLGHILNLNYTVSYLFGTIVLLYPTLFEIKRKIKLWLVFACLTIGLFVVLYPINVSTIIQIVIHFIIFISFLRILVVFFSENRRILLFHLMLVVYEFSLLLKFFVYYHEVGVGPAYYYVTTSFQIMIGIFFLFVNEVNRPKLII
;
A
#
# COMPACT_ATOMS: atom_id res chain seq x y z
N MET A 1 -0.02 -16.29 19.76
CA MET A 1 -0.60 -16.76 18.46
C MET A 1 -2.02 -16.19 18.21
N LEU A 2 -2.91 -16.18 19.21
CA LEU A 2 -4.26 -15.57 19.10
C LEU A 2 -4.23 -14.07 18.75
N ILE A 3 -3.44 -13.29 19.48
CA ILE A 3 -3.32 -11.83 19.29
C ILE A 3 -2.89 -11.46 17.86
N LEU A 4 -1.91 -12.19 17.30
CA LEU A 4 -1.44 -12.01 15.92
C LEU A 4 -2.55 -12.22 14.89
N LYS A 5 -3.34 -13.28 15.05
CA LYS A 5 -4.47 -13.57 14.16
C LYS A 5 -5.53 -12.48 14.27
N SER A 6 -5.86 -12.04 15.49
CA SER A 6 -6.82 -10.96 15.70
C SER A 6 -6.39 -9.65 15.03
N ILE A 7 -5.13 -9.23 15.18
CA ILE A 7 -4.61 -8.01 14.54
C ILE A 7 -4.65 -8.13 13.01
N ALA A 8 -4.30 -9.31 12.46
CA ALA A 8 -4.37 -9.54 11.02
C ALA A 8 -5.81 -9.44 10.49
N TYR A 9 -6.78 -10.07 11.16
CA TYR A 9 -8.19 -9.98 10.76
C TYR A 9 -8.74 -8.56 10.88
N ILE A 10 -8.42 -7.83 11.95
CA ILE A 10 -8.84 -6.43 12.11
C ILE A 10 -8.27 -5.58 10.97
N THR A 11 -6.99 -5.76 10.64
CA THR A 11 -6.33 -5.06 9.52
C THR A 11 -7.08 -5.34 8.22
N ILE A 12 -7.32 -6.60 7.87
CA ILE A 12 -8.03 -6.99 6.65
C ILE A 12 -9.43 -6.37 6.60
N ILE A 13 -10.20 -6.45 7.70
CA ILE A 13 -11.56 -5.90 7.76
C ILE A 13 -11.55 -4.39 7.55
N VAL A 14 -10.67 -3.67 8.26
CA VAL A 14 -10.56 -2.21 8.13
C VAL A 14 -10.24 -1.82 6.70
N TRP A 15 -9.23 -2.47 6.09
CA TRP A 15 -8.83 -2.14 4.72
C TRP A 15 -9.86 -2.52 3.65
N LEU A 16 -10.66 -3.58 3.86
CA LEU A 16 -11.73 -3.96 2.94
C LEU A 16 -12.93 -2.99 2.95
N ILE A 17 -13.16 -2.27 4.05
CA ILE A 17 -14.29 -1.32 4.16
C ILE A 17 -13.94 0.03 3.52
N ILE A 18 -12.67 0.46 3.56
CA ILE A 18 -12.23 1.76 3.02
C ILE A 18 -12.66 2.00 1.56
N PRO A 19 -12.53 1.06 0.62
CA PRO A 19 -12.97 1.24 -0.76
C PRO A 19 -14.43 1.69 -0.89
N ILE A 20 -15.32 1.20 -0.02
CA ILE A 20 -16.74 1.57 -0.01
C ILE A 20 -16.90 3.07 0.27
N ARG A 21 -16.11 3.60 1.21
CA ARG A 21 -16.09 5.03 1.57
C ARG A 21 -15.39 5.91 0.54
N GLN A 22 -14.45 5.33 -0.19
CA GLN A 22 -13.70 6.01 -1.25
C GLN A 22 -14.35 5.83 -2.63
N PHE A 23 -15.58 5.27 -2.70
CA PHE A 23 -16.31 5.10 -3.94
C PHE A 23 -16.48 6.43 -4.68
N LYS A 24 -16.31 6.42 -6.01
CA LYS A 24 -16.29 7.61 -6.90
C LYS A 24 -15.15 8.62 -6.68
N THR A 25 -14.20 8.36 -5.78
CA THR A 25 -12.97 9.17 -5.68
C THR A 25 -11.91 8.66 -6.65
N ARG A 26 -10.90 9.49 -6.97
CA ARG A 26 -9.78 9.04 -7.82
C ARG A 26 -8.92 7.95 -7.16
N PHE A 27 -8.98 7.83 -5.83
CA PHE A 27 -8.23 6.84 -5.06
C PHE A 27 -9.00 5.53 -4.83
N PHE A 28 -10.24 5.41 -5.32
CA PHE A 28 -11.06 4.21 -5.15
C PHE A 28 -10.31 2.92 -5.52
N LEU A 29 -9.73 2.87 -6.73
CA LEU A 29 -9.02 1.69 -7.22
C LEU A 29 -7.76 1.38 -6.39
N PHE A 30 -7.07 2.42 -5.89
CA PHE A 30 -5.92 2.23 -5.01
C PHE A 30 -6.33 1.51 -3.72
N PHE A 31 -7.33 2.04 -3.02
CA PHE A 31 -7.82 1.41 -1.78
C PHE A 31 -8.43 0.04 -2.03
N LEU A 32 -9.12 -0.17 -3.16
CA LEU A 32 -9.71 -1.46 -3.51
C LEU A 32 -8.64 -2.53 -3.65
N ILE A 33 -7.59 -2.25 -4.43
CA ILE A 33 -6.49 -3.19 -4.60
C ILE A 33 -5.79 -3.41 -3.26
N LEU A 34 -5.54 -2.34 -2.49
CA LEU A 34 -4.86 -2.41 -1.20
C LEU A 34 -5.62 -3.28 -0.19
N GLY A 35 -6.93 -3.13 -0.07
CA GLY A 35 -7.74 -3.94 0.85
C GLY A 35 -7.92 -5.40 0.44
N LEU A 36 -7.87 -5.69 -0.86
CA LEU A 36 -7.91 -7.06 -1.38
C LEU A 36 -6.54 -7.75 -1.34
N LEU A 37 -5.46 -6.99 -1.15
CA LEU A 37 -4.10 -7.49 -1.30
C LEU A 37 -3.77 -8.62 -0.32
N ASP A 38 -4.09 -8.43 0.96
CA ASP A 38 -3.83 -9.44 2.00
C ASP A 38 -4.62 -10.76 1.76
N PRO A 39 -5.96 -10.74 1.57
CA PRO A 39 -6.73 -11.94 1.24
C PRO A 39 -6.25 -12.66 -0.03
N ILE A 40 -5.92 -11.91 -1.09
CA ILE A 40 -5.49 -12.48 -2.36
C ILE A 40 -4.10 -13.09 -2.22
N ALA A 41 -3.16 -12.39 -1.58
CA ALA A 41 -1.80 -12.89 -1.35
C ALA A 41 -1.83 -14.18 -0.51
N TYR A 42 -2.65 -14.23 0.54
CA TYR A 42 -2.81 -15.44 1.35
C TYR A 42 -3.40 -16.60 0.54
N SER A 43 -4.46 -16.35 -0.22
CA SER A 43 -5.12 -17.37 -1.05
C SER A 43 -4.18 -17.89 -2.15
N LEU A 44 -3.48 -17.00 -2.85
CA LEU A 44 -2.50 -17.37 -3.88
C LEU A 44 -1.32 -18.16 -3.30
N GLY A 45 -0.80 -17.73 -2.15
CA GLY A 45 0.27 -18.44 -1.45
C GLY A 45 -0.14 -19.87 -1.10
N HIS A 46 -1.39 -20.06 -0.65
CA HIS A 46 -1.90 -21.38 -0.31
C HIS A 46 -2.18 -22.26 -1.55
N ILE A 47 -2.79 -21.72 -2.60
CA ILE A 47 -3.15 -22.49 -3.82
C ILE A 47 -1.90 -22.89 -4.61
N LEU A 48 -0.91 -22.00 -4.70
CA LEU A 48 0.29 -22.19 -5.52
C LEU A 48 1.51 -22.67 -4.70
N ASN A 49 1.34 -22.92 -3.40
CA ASN A 49 2.42 -23.24 -2.46
C ASN A 49 3.60 -22.23 -2.53
N LEU A 50 3.28 -20.95 -2.73
CA LEU A 50 4.26 -19.87 -2.78
C LEU A 50 4.48 -19.26 -1.40
N ASN A 51 5.69 -18.74 -1.16
CA ASN A 51 5.93 -17.92 0.02
C ASN A 51 5.01 -16.68 -0.03
N TYR A 52 4.39 -16.35 1.11
CA TYR A 52 3.47 -15.22 1.22
C TYR A 52 4.10 -13.90 0.72
N THR A 53 5.39 -13.67 0.97
CA THR A 53 6.12 -12.49 0.49
C THR A 53 6.11 -12.41 -1.04
N VAL A 54 6.29 -13.54 -1.71
CA VAL A 54 6.27 -13.63 -3.19
C VAL A 54 4.85 -13.46 -3.72
N SER A 55 3.84 -14.03 -3.04
CA SER A 55 2.44 -13.83 -3.40
C SER A 55 1.99 -12.37 -3.23
N TYR A 56 2.45 -11.71 -2.17
CA TYR A 56 2.19 -10.29 -1.87
C TYR A 56 2.80 -9.37 -2.94
N LEU A 57 3.98 -9.71 -3.47
CA LEU A 57 4.64 -8.96 -4.56
C LEU A 57 3.71 -8.75 -5.76
N PHE A 58 2.97 -9.76 -6.20
CA PHE A 58 2.04 -9.61 -7.33
C PHE A 58 0.97 -8.54 -7.06
N GLY A 59 0.43 -8.51 -5.85
CA GLY A 59 -0.51 -7.46 -5.43
C GLY A 59 0.14 -6.08 -5.42
N THR A 60 1.38 -5.95 -4.93
CA THR A 60 2.11 -4.67 -4.93
C THR A 60 2.40 -4.16 -6.34
N ILE A 61 2.70 -5.04 -7.29
CA ILE A 61 2.89 -4.66 -8.69
C ILE A 61 1.57 -4.09 -9.26
N VAL A 62 0.43 -4.72 -8.95
CA VAL A 62 -0.89 -4.23 -9.40
C VAL A 62 -1.23 -2.86 -8.78
N LEU A 63 -0.76 -2.56 -7.56
CA LEU A 63 -0.91 -1.23 -6.93
C LEU A 63 -0.23 -0.08 -7.71
N LEU A 64 0.73 -0.36 -8.60
CA LEU A 64 1.32 0.68 -9.47
C LEU A 64 0.29 1.25 -10.45
N TYR A 65 -0.69 0.46 -10.89
CA TYR A 65 -1.67 0.90 -11.86
C TYR A 65 -2.48 2.14 -11.41
N PRO A 66 -3.15 2.12 -10.25
CA PRO A 66 -3.94 3.27 -9.78
C PRO A 66 -3.09 4.44 -9.26
N THR A 67 -1.83 4.22 -8.90
CA THR A 67 -0.97 5.22 -8.25
C THR A 67 -0.23 6.11 -9.25
N LEU A 68 -0.03 5.65 -10.49
CA LEU A 68 0.57 6.43 -11.56
C LEU A 68 -0.49 7.34 -12.23
N PHE A 69 -0.96 8.39 -11.56
CA PHE A 69 -2.12 9.17 -12.06
C PHE A 69 -1.89 9.80 -13.44
N GLU A 70 -0.72 10.39 -13.67
CA GLU A 70 -0.44 11.24 -14.83
C GLU A 70 0.02 10.50 -16.09
N ILE A 71 0.41 9.23 -15.95
CA ILE A 71 0.87 8.45 -17.10
C ILE A 71 -0.35 8.02 -17.94
N LYS A 72 -0.20 8.07 -19.27
CA LYS A 72 -1.25 7.64 -20.20
C LYS A 72 -1.65 6.18 -19.92
N ARG A 73 -2.96 5.89 -19.90
CA ARG A 73 -3.53 4.57 -19.58
C ARG A 73 -2.84 3.40 -20.28
N LYS A 74 -2.57 3.50 -21.59
CA LYS A 74 -1.89 2.43 -22.36
C LYS A 74 -0.50 2.13 -21.81
N ILE A 75 0.29 3.18 -21.53
CA ILE A 75 1.65 3.05 -21.00
C ILE A 75 1.63 2.44 -19.60
N LYS A 76 0.69 2.84 -18.75
CA LYS A 76 0.52 2.27 -17.40
C LYS A 76 0.24 0.78 -17.42
N LEU A 77 -0.69 0.37 -18.28
CA LEU A 77 -1.01 -1.05 -18.48
C LEU A 77 0.24 -1.83 -18.90
N TRP A 78 0.96 -1.35 -19.93
CA TRP A 78 2.19 -2.01 -20.38
C TRP A 78 3.27 -2.07 -19.31
N LEU A 79 3.45 -1.02 -18.52
CA LEU A 79 4.42 -1.00 -17.41
C LEU A 79 4.05 -2.04 -16.35
N VAL A 80 2.79 -2.10 -15.93
CA VAL A 80 2.32 -3.08 -14.94
C VAL A 80 2.45 -4.50 -15.48
N PHE A 81 2.11 -4.74 -16.75
CA PHE A 81 2.31 -6.05 -17.38
C PHE A 81 3.79 -6.43 -17.44
N ALA A 82 4.68 -5.50 -17.80
CA ALA A 82 6.12 -5.74 -17.79
C ALA A 82 6.65 -6.03 -16.38
N CYS A 83 6.17 -5.32 -15.35
CA CYS A 83 6.53 -5.63 -13.97
C CYS A 83 5.98 -6.99 -13.53
N LEU A 84 4.78 -7.38 -13.96
CA LEU A 84 4.21 -8.71 -13.67
C LEU A 84 5.01 -9.83 -14.31
N THR A 85 5.46 -9.67 -15.57
CA THR A 85 6.31 -10.68 -16.22
C THR A 85 7.63 -10.82 -15.50
N ILE A 86 8.26 -9.73 -15.09
CA ILE A 86 9.45 -9.75 -14.22
C ILE A 86 9.13 -10.46 -12.90
N GLY A 87 7.99 -10.15 -12.27
CA GLY A 87 7.53 -10.77 -11.03
C GLY A 87 7.37 -12.29 -11.12
N LEU A 88 6.98 -12.83 -12.27
CA LEU A 88 6.92 -14.29 -12.50
C LEU A 88 8.31 -14.92 -12.42
N PHE A 89 9.35 -14.25 -12.93
CA PHE A 89 10.73 -14.75 -12.82
C PHE A 89 11.26 -14.69 -11.38
N VAL A 90 10.79 -13.75 -10.56
CA VAL A 90 11.20 -13.61 -9.14
C VAL A 90 10.85 -14.85 -8.31
N VAL A 91 9.87 -15.64 -8.72
CA VAL A 91 9.51 -16.91 -8.05
C VAL A 91 10.70 -17.88 -8.01
N LEU A 92 11.64 -17.78 -8.95
CA LEU A 92 12.85 -18.62 -9.02
C LEU A 92 14.00 -18.12 -8.14
N TYR A 93 13.86 -16.96 -7.50
CA TYR A 93 14.91 -16.29 -6.73
C TYR A 93 14.63 -16.29 -5.22
N PRO A 94 15.64 -15.98 -4.38
CA PRO A 94 15.46 -15.87 -2.93
C PRO A 94 14.41 -14.82 -2.53
N ILE A 95 13.74 -15.04 -1.39
CA ILE A 95 12.70 -14.17 -0.83
C ILE A 95 13.15 -12.71 -0.65
N ASN A 96 14.44 -12.50 -0.39
CA ASN A 96 15.04 -11.18 -0.24
C ASN A 96 14.90 -10.33 -1.51
N VAL A 97 14.97 -10.95 -2.69
CA VAL A 97 14.78 -10.26 -3.97
C VAL A 97 13.35 -9.73 -4.09
N SER A 98 12.36 -10.54 -3.71
CA SER A 98 10.95 -10.10 -3.68
C SER A 98 10.74 -8.92 -2.74
N THR A 99 11.36 -8.95 -1.56
CA THR A 99 11.28 -7.87 -0.57
C THR A 99 11.89 -6.56 -1.10
N ILE A 100 13.06 -6.62 -1.74
CA ILE A 100 13.72 -5.45 -2.36
C ILE A 100 12.82 -4.84 -3.44
N ILE A 101 12.21 -5.68 -4.30
CA ILE A 101 11.32 -5.19 -5.36
C ILE A 101 10.09 -4.49 -4.75
N GLN A 102 9.51 -5.05 -3.69
CA GLN A 102 8.39 -4.41 -2.98
C GLN A 102 8.79 -3.05 -2.40
N ILE A 103 9.97 -2.92 -1.80
CA ILE A 103 10.51 -1.64 -1.31
C ILE A 103 10.59 -0.62 -2.44
N VAL A 104 11.14 -1.02 -3.60
CA VAL A 104 11.26 -0.14 -4.78
C VAL A 104 9.88 0.31 -5.27
N ILE A 105 8.92 -0.60 -5.34
CA ILE A 105 7.54 -0.29 -5.76
C ILE A 105 6.87 0.68 -4.77
N HIS A 106 6.91 0.40 -3.47
CA HIS A 106 6.35 1.30 -2.46
C HIS A 106 7.05 2.66 -2.45
N PHE A 107 8.34 2.73 -2.77
CA PHE A 107 9.06 3.98 -2.91
C PHE A 107 8.53 4.80 -4.10
N ILE A 108 8.26 4.15 -5.25
CA ILE A 108 7.63 4.81 -6.40
C ILE A 108 6.23 5.34 -6.04
N ILE A 109 5.43 4.55 -5.32
CA ILE A 109 4.09 4.96 -4.85
C ILE A 109 4.19 6.16 -3.90
N PHE A 110 5.14 6.11 -2.95
CA PHE A 110 5.41 7.20 -2.02
C PHE A 110 5.75 8.51 -2.74
N ILE A 111 6.65 8.47 -3.73
CA ILE A 111 6.98 9.65 -4.55
C ILE A 111 5.74 10.16 -5.31
N SER A 112 4.89 9.27 -5.83
CA SER A 112 3.65 9.67 -6.49
C SER A 112 2.70 10.42 -5.54
N PHE A 113 2.49 9.92 -4.32
CA PHE A 113 1.65 10.59 -3.33
C PHE A 113 2.25 11.89 -2.79
N LEU A 114 3.57 11.94 -2.57
CA LEU A 114 4.27 13.18 -2.24
C LEU A 114 4.04 14.25 -3.30
N ARG A 115 4.15 13.88 -4.57
CA ARG A 115 3.89 14.79 -5.68
C ARG A 115 2.46 15.32 -5.65
N ILE A 116 1.46 14.46 -5.44
CA ILE A 116 0.06 14.88 -5.32
C ILE A 116 -0.12 15.90 -4.19
N LEU A 117 0.52 15.65 -3.04
CA LEU A 117 0.49 16.57 -1.90
C LEU A 117 1.11 17.92 -2.25
N VAL A 118 2.30 17.92 -2.86
CA VAL A 118 3.05 19.14 -3.21
C VAL A 118 2.31 19.97 -4.27
N VAL A 119 1.80 19.33 -5.33
CA VAL A 119 1.05 20.02 -6.39
C VAL A 119 -0.22 20.64 -5.80
N PHE A 120 -0.98 19.87 -5.01
CA PHE A 120 -2.19 20.39 -4.37
C PHE A 120 -1.90 21.58 -3.45
N PHE A 121 -0.83 21.51 -2.66
CA PHE A 121 -0.40 22.59 -1.78
C PHE A 121 0.03 23.84 -2.56
N SER A 122 0.76 23.67 -3.66
CA SER A 122 1.19 24.76 -4.53
C SER A 122 0.00 25.52 -5.11
N GLU A 123 -1.01 24.79 -5.60
CA GLU A 123 -2.21 25.37 -6.23
C GLU A 123 -3.18 25.99 -5.23
N ASN A 124 -3.36 25.38 -4.05
CA ASN A 124 -4.43 25.76 -3.11
C ASN A 124 -3.94 26.48 -1.85
N ARG A 125 -2.61 26.55 -1.62
CA ARG A 125 -1.97 27.05 -0.39
C ARG A 125 -2.50 26.41 0.89
N ARG A 126 -2.98 25.17 0.81
CA ARG A 126 -3.54 24.42 1.94
C ARG A 126 -3.09 22.97 1.86
N ILE A 127 -2.83 22.37 3.02
CA ILE A 127 -2.52 20.95 3.10
C ILE A 127 -3.83 20.18 3.31
N LEU A 128 -4.11 19.26 2.40
CA LEU A 128 -5.22 18.33 2.57
C LEU A 128 -4.77 17.17 3.46
N LEU A 129 -5.39 17.03 4.63
CA LEU A 129 -5.07 15.95 5.58
C LEU A 129 -5.13 14.57 4.95
N PHE A 130 -6.05 14.36 4.01
CA PHE A 130 -6.15 13.12 3.25
C PHE A 130 -4.86 12.77 2.49
N HIS A 131 -4.27 13.72 1.75
CA HIS A 131 -3.00 13.48 1.04
C HIS A 131 -1.84 13.29 2.01
N LEU A 132 -1.84 14.03 3.12
CA LEU A 132 -0.80 13.88 4.15
C LEU A 132 -0.83 12.47 4.75
N MET A 133 -2.03 11.97 5.08
CA MET A 133 -2.18 10.61 5.63
C MET A 133 -1.80 9.52 4.62
N LEU A 134 -2.01 9.73 3.32
CA LEU A 134 -1.52 8.80 2.29
C LEU A 134 0.01 8.73 2.28
N VAL A 135 0.68 9.87 2.37
CA VAL A 135 2.15 9.95 2.43
C VAL A 135 2.68 9.28 3.70
N VAL A 136 2.07 9.58 4.86
CA VAL A 136 2.44 8.98 6.15
C VAL A 136 2.20 7.46 6.13
N TYR A 137 1.12 7.00 5.52
CA TYR A 137 0.84 5.57 5.35
C TYR A 137 1.92 4.86 4.54
N GLU A 138 2.24 5.35 3.33
CA GLU A 138 3.27 4.73 2.49
C GLU A 138 4.67 4.81 3.13
N PHE A 139 4.98 5.89 3.83
CA PHE A 139 6.21 5.99 4.59
C PHE A 139 6.27 4.92 5.70
N SER A 140 5.16 4.68 6.41
CA SER A 140 5.10 3.64 7.43
C SER A 140 5.31 2.23 6.84
N LEU A 141 4.80 1.98 5.63
CA LEU A 141 5.01 0.72 4.90
C LEU A 141 6.47 0.54 4.51
N LEU A 142 7.11 1.58 3.97
CA LEU A 142 8.54 1.55 3.62
C LEU A 142 9.41 1.18 4.82
N LEU A 143 9.16 1.80 5.97
CA LEU A 143 9.90 1.46 7.18
C LEU A 143 9.63 0.02 7.64
N LYS A 144 8.40 -0.48 7.50
CA LYS A 144 8.03 -1.87 7.83
C LYS A 144 8.80 -2.87 6.97
N PHE A 145 8.88 -2.65 5.66
CA PHE A 145 9.67 -3.48 4.76
C PHE A 145 11.17 -3.37 5.02
N PHE A 146 11.68 -2.19 5.34
CA PHE A 146 13.08 -1.99 5.70
C PHE A 146 13.48 -2.77 6.96
N VAL A 147 12.67 -2.70 8.01
CA VAL A 147 12.89 -3.45 9.25
C VAL A 147 12.79 -4.95 9.03
N TYR A 148 11.84 -5.40 8.21
CA TYR A 148 11.72 -6.80 7.83
C TYR A 148 12.96 -7.30 7.06
N TYR A 149 13.46 -6.52 6.10
CA TYR A 149 14.64 -6.88 5.29
C TYR A 149 15.93 -6.98 6.11
N HIS A 150 16.13 -6.10 7.09
CA HIS A 150 17.34 -6.08 7.92
C HIS A 150 17.30 -7.03 9.12
N GLU A 151 16.22 -7.80 9.29
CA GLU A 151 16.03 -8.73 10.42
C GLU A 151 16.38 -8.10 11.78
N VAL A 152 16.09 -6.79 11.94
CA VAL A 152 16.42 -6.07 13.18
C VAL A 152 15.74 -6.80 14.33
N GLY A 153 16.48 -7.17 15.39
CA GLY A 153 15.98 -8.01 16.49
C GLY A 153 14.73 -7.49 17.24
N VAL A 154 14.29 -6.27 16.90
CA VAL A 154 13.05 -5.62 17.35
C VAL A 154 11.87 -5.87 16.39
N GLY A 155 12.05 -6.69 15.37
CA GLY A 155 11.14 -6.91 14.24
C GLY A 155 9.68 -7.18 14.64
N PRO A 156 9.40 -8.09 15.59
CA PRO A 156 8.04 -8.34 16.03
C PRO A 156 7.39 -7.12 16.68
N ALA A 157 8.08 -6.45 17.60
CA ALA A 157 7.55 -5.25 18.28
C ALA A 157 7.30 -4.11 17.29
N TYR A 158 8.23 -3.88 16.38
CA TYR A 158 8.10 -2.89 15.32
C TYR A 158 6.91 -3.18 14.40
N TYR A 159 6.72 -4.45 14.03
CA TYR A 159 5.59 -4.89 13.23
C TYR A 159 4.24 -4.60 13.92
N TYR A 160 4.12 -4.84 15.24
CA TYR A 160 2.88 -4.57 15.97
C TYR A 160 2.55 -3.07 16.06
N VAL A 161 3.55 -2.25 16.39
CA VAL A 161 3.38 -0.79 16.51
C VAL A 161 3.00 -0.20 15.17
N THR A 162 3.73 -0.55 14.10
CA THR A 162 3.43 -0.07 12.75
C THR A 162 2.07 -0.54 12.23
N THR A 163 1.70 -1.81 12.47
CA THR A 163 0.38 -2.31 12.06
C THR A 163 -0.75 -1.61 12.81
N SER A 164 -0.59 -1.36 14.12
CA SER A 164 -1.58 -0.63 14.92
C SER A 164 -1.75 0.81 14.42
N PHE A 165 -0.63 1.47 14.12
CA PHE A 165 -0.64 2.81 13.52
C PHE A 165 -1.30 2.82 12.13
N GLN A 166 -1.03 1.82 11.30
CA GLN A 166 -1.67 1.65 9.98
C GLN A 166 -3.18 1.42 10.10
N ILE A 167 -3.64 0.66 11.10
CA ILE A 167 -5.07 0.51 11.40
C ILE A 167 -5.69 1.86 11.75
N MET A 168 -5.04 2.68 12.58
CA MET A 168 -5.53 4.03 12.91
C MET A 168 -5.65 4.91 11.65
N ILE A 169 -4.68 4.83 10.74
CA ILE A 169 -4.76 5.53 9.45
C ILE A 169 -5.88 4.96 8.57
N GLY A 170 -6.06 3.65 8.55
CA GLY A 170 -7.17 3.01 7.84
C GLY A 170 -8.53 3.50 8.34
N ILE A 171 -8.70 3.58 9.66
CA ILE A 171 -9.89 4.15 10.31
C ILE A 171 -10.07 5.62 9.90
N PHE A 172 -9.00 6.42 9.85
CA PHE A 172 -9.08 7.79 9.34
C PHE A 172 -9.66 7.85 7.92
N PHE A 173 -9.23 6.96 7.02
CA PHE A 173 -9.76 6.89 5.65
C PHE A 173 -11.22 6.38 5.55
N LEU A 174 -11.78 5.82 6.61
CA LEU A 174 -13.22 5.52 6.67
C LEU A 174 -14.08 6.77 6.85
N PHE A 175 -13.55 7.78 7.52
CA PHE A 175 -14.28 9.03 7.81
C PHE A 175 -13.91 10.15 6.85
N VAL A 176 -12.67 10.19 6.39
CA VAL A 176 -12.15 11.23 5.53
C VAL A 176 -11.91 10.69 4.13
N ASN A 177 -12.46 11.36 3.13
CA ASN A 177 -12.18 11.10 1.72
C ASN A 177 -11.75 12.39 1.04
N GLU A 178 -11.31 12.28 -0.22
CA GLU A 178 -10.83 13.45 -0.97
C GLU A 178 -11.92 14.53 -1.16
N VAL A 179 -13.20 14.16 -1.11
CA VAL A 179 -14.34 15.07 -1.34
C VAL A 179 -14.79 15.74 -0.03
N ASN A 180 -14.82 14.99 1.07
CA ASN A 180 -15.14 15.41 2.43
C ASN A 180 -13.84 15.82 3.14
N ARG A 181 -13.49 17.09 2.96
CA ARG A 181 -12.15 17.64 3.23
C ARG A 181 -12.05 18.36 4.57
N PRO A 182 -11.49 17.77 5.64
CA PRO A 182 -10.87 18.57 6.67
C PRO A 182 -9.57 19.18 6.08
N LYS A 183 -9.51 20.52 6.02
CA LYS A 183 -8.38 21.27 5.46
C LYS A 183 -7.58 21.87 6.63
N LEU A 184 -6.26 21.70 6.61
CA LEU A 184 -5.38 22.49 7.48
C LEU A 184 -5.07 23.81 6.76
N ILE A 185 -5.42 24.91 7.42
CA ILE A 185 -5.00 26.25 7.02
C ILE A 185 -3.70 26.49 7.79
N ILE A 186 -2.62 26.74 7.06
CA ILE A 186 -1.33 27.19 7.60
C ILE A 186 -1.21 28.66 7.20
#